data_AF-A0A084IGW8-F1
#
_entry.id   AF-A0A084IGW8-F1
#
_cell.length_a   1.000
_cell.length_b   1.000
_cell.length_c   1.000
_cell.angle_alpha   90.00
_cell.angle_beta   90.00
_cell.angle_gamma   90.00
#
_symmetry.space_group_name_H-M   'P 1'
#
loop_
_entity.id
_entity.type
_entity.pdbx_description
1 polymer ?
#
loop_
_entity_poly.entity_id
_entity_poly.type
_entity_poly.pdbx_seq_one_letter_code
_entity_poly.pdbx_strand_id
1 'polypeptide(L)' 'MCPPIPLRRIRALADAAPDSMEGTLAASCSHTGRPGIAPERLIRALLLEVLYSIGSERQLIEQLR' A
#
# COMPACT_ATOMS: atom_id res chain seq x y z
N MET A 1 -15.40 6.82 -7.85
CA MET A 1 -15.01 7.91 -8.79
C MET A 1 -13.77 7.42 -9.55
N CYS A 2 -13.73 7.39 -10.88
CA CYS A 2 -12.51 6.95 -11.58
C CYS A 2 -11.40 7.98 -11.40
N PRO A 3 -10.21 7.61 -10.88
CA PRO A 3 -9.10 8.54 -10.73
C PRO A 3 -8.57 9.00 -12.09
N PRO A 4 -8.06 10.23 -12.21
CA PRO A 4 -7.44 10.73 -13.44
C PRO A 4 -6.30 9.80 -13.89
N ILE A 5 -6.12 9.66 -15.21
CA ILE A 5 -5.16 8.73 -15.86
C ILE A 5 -3.73 8.78 -15.27
N PRO A 6 -3.18 9.95 -14.86
CA PRO A 6 -1.89 10.02 -14.18
C PRO A 6 -1.82 9.18 -12.89
N LEU A 7 -2.86 9.23 -12.05
CA LEU A 7 -2.89 8.52 -10.77
C LEU A 7 -2.98 7.01 -10.95
N ARG A 8 -3.60 6.54 -12.04
CA ARG A 8 -3.60 5.10 -12.38
C ARG A 8 -2.21 4.56 -12.70
N ARG A 9 -1.36 5.34 -13.37
CA ARG A 9 0.03 4.92 -13.64
C ARG A 9 0.86 4.92 -12.37
N ILE A 10 0.70 5.95 -11.53
CA ILE A 10 1.42 6.03 -10.26
C ILE A 10 0.97 4.91 -9.32
N ARG A 11 -0.33 4.54 -9.33
CA ARG A 11 -0.88 3.38 -8.63
C ARG A 11 -0.17 2.08 -9.05
N ALA A 12 -0.05 1.82 -10.34
CA ALA A 12 0.63 0.62 -10.84
C ALA A 12 2.10 0.55 -10.38
N LEU A 13 2.80 1.70 -10.35
CA LEU A 13 4.16 1.78 -9.82
C LEU A 13 4.20 1.55 -8.30
N ALA A 14 3.25 2.12 -7.56
CA ALA A 14 3.12 1.94 -6.12
C ALA A 14 2.73 0.51 -5.71
N ASP A 15 1.98 -0.22 -6.56
CA ASP A 15 1.69 -1.63 -6.35
C ASP A 15 2.94 -2.49 -6.62
N ALA A 16 3.76 -2.16 -7.62
CA ALA A 16 4.93 -2.98 -8.03
C ALA A 16 6.22 -2.72 -7.22
N ALA A 17 6.40 -1.53 -6.66
CA ALA A 17 7.61 -1.18 -5.91
C ALA A 17 7.82 -2.03 -4.64
N PRO A 18 6.78 -2.31 -3.82
CA PRO A 18 6.94 -3.14 -2.62
C PRO A 18 7.30 -4.60 -2.95
N ASP A 19 6.75 -5.17 -4.02
CA ASP A 19 7.10 -6.53 -4.51
C ASP A 19 8.61 -6.67 -4.79
N SER A 20 9.23 -5.62 -5.32
CA SER A 20 10.68 -5.62 -5.58
C SER A 20 11.54 -5.54 -4.32
N MET A 21 10.93 -5.22 -3.16
CA MET A 21 11.60 -5.00 -1.88
C MET A 21 11.18 -5.99 -0.80
N GLU A 22 10.29 -6.96 -1.12
CA GLU A 22 9.66 -7.88 -0.17
C GLU A 22 10.69 -8.61 0.71
N GLY A 23 11.78 -9.13 0.15
CA GLY A 23 12.80 -9.83 0.94
C GLY A 23 13.47 -8.94 2.00
N THR A 24 13.75 -7.69 1.67
CA THR A 24 14.37 -6.71 2.59
C THR A 24 13.38 -6.24 3.65
N LEU A 25 12.12 -6.05 3.25
CA LEU A 25 11.02 -5.64 4.13
C LEU A 25 10.65 -6.75 5.11
N ALA A 26 10.53 -7.99 4.64
CA ALA A 26 10.31 -9.17 5.47
C ALA A 26 11.44 -9.42 6.48
N ALA A 27 12.70 -9.18 6.08
CA ALA A 27 13.85 -9.32 6.99
C ALA A 27 13.84 -8.32 8.15
N SER A 28 13.14 -7.18 8.00
CA SER A 28 12.97 -6.18 9.07
C SER A 28 11.91 -6.57 10.11
N CYS A 29 11.04 -7.54 9.80
CA CYS A 29 10.04 -8.04 10.74
C CYS A 29 10.67 -9.00 11.77
N SER A 30 10.19 -8.93 13.02
CA SER A 30 10.61 -9.90 14.03
C SER A 30 10.03 -11.28 13.69
N HIS A 31 10.90 -12.29 13.69
CA HIS A 31 10.51 -13.68 13.47
C HIS A 31 9.94 -14.33 14.75
N THR A 32 10.00 -13.60 15.87
CA THR A 32 9.50 -14.00 17.18
C THR A 32 8.37 -13.07 17.61
N GLY A 33 7.24 -13.63 18.05
CA GLY A 33 6.08 -12.86 18.55
C GLY A 33 4.81 -13.09 17.72
N ARG A 34 3.80 -12.22 17.93
CA ARG A 34 2.54 -12.25 17.16
C ARG A 34 2.84 -11.86 15.71
N PRO A 35 2.36 -12.61 14.71
CA PRO A 35 2.49 -12.21 13.31
C PRO A 35 1.86 -10.83 13.11
N GLY A 36 2.69 -9.86 12.71
CA GLY A 36 2.28 -8.49 12.37
C GLY A 36 1.75 -8.39 10.93
N ILE A 37 1.23 -7.21 10.58
CA ILE A 37 0.92 -6.90 9.17
C ILE A 37 2.24 -6.73 8.43
N ALA A 38 2.36 -7.37 7.26
CA ALA A 38 3.55 -7.26 6.42
C ALA A 38 3.80 -5.79 6.03
N PRO A 39 5.03 -5.27 6.18
CA PRO A 39 5.32 -3.85 6.01
C PRO A 39 5.07 -3.36 4.57
N GLU A 40 5.16 -4.23 3.56
CA GLU A 40 4.77 -3.93 2.18
C GLU A 40 3.30 -3.52 2.08
N ARG A 41 2.42 -4.16 2.86
CA ARG A 41 0.98 -3.87 2.88
C ARG A 41 0.69 -2.52 3.51
N LEU A 42 1.42 -2.16 4.57
CA LEU A 42 1.30 -0.85 5.22
C LEU A 42 1.78 0.27 4.29
N ILE A 43 2.93 0.09 3.65
CA ILE A 43 3.46 1.06 2.68
C ILE A 43 2.50 1.22 1.50
N ARG A 44 1.96 0.12 0.96
CA ARG A 44 0.94 0.18 -0.10
C ARG A 44 -0.26 0.99 0.40
N ALA A 45 -0.82 0.71 1.57
CA ALA A 45 -1.96 1.47 2.12
C ALA A 45 -1.68 2.98 2.23
N LEU A 46 -0.53 3.37 2.78
CA LEU A 46 -0.11 4.78 2.92
C LEU A 46 0.04 5.48 1.57
N LEU A 47 0.62 4.79 0.57
CA LEU A 47 0.73 5.34 -0.78
C LEU A 47 -0.65 5.59 -1.39
N LEU A 48 -1.62 4.71 -1.14
CA LEU A 48 -2.99 4.91 -1.63
C LEU A 48 -3.70 6.05 -0.91
N GLU A 49 -3.49 6.16 0.39
CA GLU A 49 -4.00 7.26 1.21
C GLU A 49 -3.57 8.61 0.63
N VAL A 50 -2.26 8.76 0.36
CA VAL A 50 -1.67 9.98 -0.19
C VAL A 50 -2.07 10.20 -1.66
N LEU A 51 -1.99 9.18 -2.52
CA LEU A 51 -2.23 9.32 -3.96
C LEU A 51 -3.67 9.68 -4.29
N TYR A 52 -4.61 9.26 -3.45
CA TYR A 52 -6.02 9.52 -3.65
C TYR A 52 -6.55 10.62 -2.72
N SER A 53 -5.69 11.27 -1.93
CA SER A 53 -6.08 12.17 -0.83
C SER A 53 -7.21 11.55 0.02
N ILE A 54 -7.17 10.24 0.20
CA ILE A 54 -8.16 9.51 0.98
C ILE A 54 -7.69 9.58 2.41
N GLY A 55 -8.03 10.63 3.16
CA GLY A 55 -7.59 10.80 4.56
C GLY A 55 -8.20 9.80 5.57
N SER A 56 -8.74 8.66 5.12
CA SER A 56 -9.30 7.63 5.99
C SER A 56 -9.28 6.25 5.32
N GLU A 57 -8.69 5.26 6.00
CA GLU A 57 -8.73 3.83 5.61
C GLU A 57 -10.14 3.35 5.23
N ARG A 58 -11.19 3.89 5.86
CA ARG A 58 -12.59 3.55 5.53
C ARG A 58 -12.97 3.99 4.13
N GLN A 59 -12.62 5.22 3.77
CA GLN A 59 -12.90 5.78 2.46
C GLN A 59 -12.06 5.08 1.36
N LEU A 60 -10.92 4.48 1.72
CA LEU A 60 -10.11 3.65 0.81
C LEU A 60 -10.80 2.31 0.52
N ILE A 61 -11.30 1.63 1.54
CA ILE A 61 -12.04 0.37 1.38
C ILE A 61 -13.33 0.60 0.57
N GLU A 62 -14.01 1.73 0.75
CA GLU A 62 -15.21 2.05 -0.03
C GLU A 62 -14.93 2.35 -1.51
N GLN A 63 -13.76 2.87 -1.88
CA GLN A 63 -13.37 3.08 -3.30
C GLN A 63 -12.79 1.83 -3.97
N LEU A 64 -12.42 0.80 -3.20
CA LEU A 64 -11.90 -0.48 -3.70
C LEU A 64 -13.01 -1.53 -3.92
N ARG A 65 -14.25 -1.23 -3.51
CA ARG A 65 -15.46 -2.00 -3.88
C ARG A 65 -15.93 -1.63 -5.28
#